data_AF-A0AAU3UV30-F1
#
_entry.id   AF-A0AAU3UV30-F1
#
_cell.length_a   1.000
_cell.length_b   1.000
_cell.length_c   1.000
_cell.angle_alpha   90.00
_cell.angle_beta   90.00
_cell.angle_gamma   90.00
#
_symmetry.space_group_name_H-M   'P 1'
#
loop_
_entity.id
_entity.type
_entity.pdbx_description
1 polymer ?
#
loop_
_entity_poly.entity_id
_entity_poly.type
_entity_poly.pdbx_seq_one_letter_code
_entity_poly.pdbx_strand_id
1 'polypeptide(L)' 'MAEEYWLRPGDVFTVEFDDSDRVEQMIGDADFDVSWHDSGIVVWTASGQDVAVRDQTGSKLEQGHQRPGED' A
#
# COMPACT_ATOMS: atom_id res chain seq x y z
N MET A 1 -13.11 0.99 2.47
CA MET A 1 -12.13 0.90 3.59
C MET A 1 -10.77 0.93 2.92
N ALA A 2 -9.84 1.76 3.38
CA ALA A 2 -8.48 1.80 2.84
C ALA A 2 -7.74 0.48 3.16
N GLU A 3 -6.93 -0.02 2.24
CA GLU A 3 -6.14 -1.24 2.49
C GLU A 3 -4.83 -0.84 3.18
N GLU A 4 -4.47 -1.58 4.24
CA GLU A 4 -3.29 -1.32 5.08
C GLU A 4 -2.26 -2.44 4.85
N TYR A 5 -1.02 -2.07 4.54
CA TYR A 5 0.12 -3.00 4.36
C TYR A 5 1.26 -2.65 5.30
N TRP A 6 1.83 -3.64 6.00
CA TRP A 6 3.01 -3.44 6.87
C TRP A 6 4.25 -4.09 6.29
N LEU A 7 5.36 -3.35 6.33
CA LEU A 7 6.68 -3.78 5.85
C LEU A 7 7.74 -3.54 6.93
N ARG A 8 8.79 -4.36 6.99
CA ARG A 8 9.84 -4.18 8.00
C ARG A 8 10.75 -3.00 7.63
N PRO A 9 11.43 -2.41 8.62
CA PRO A 9 12.48 -1.44 8.33
C PRO A 9 13.55 -2.04 7.40
N GLY A 10 13.78 -1.39 6.25
CA GLY A 10 14.75 -1.82 5.25
C GLY A 10 14.20 -2.70 4.13
N ASP A 11 12.92 -3.09 4.18
CA ASP A 11 12.27 -3.73 3.03
C ASP A 11 12.13 -2.75 1.85
N VAL A 12 12.26 -3.32 0.64
CA VAL A 12 11.99 -2.62 -0.61
C VAL A 12 10.66 -3.09 -1.13
N PHE A 13 9.79 -2.15 -1.48
CA PHE A 13 8.48 -2.42 -2.02
C PHE A 13 8.19 -1.52 -3.22
N THR A 14 7.22 -1.94 -4.03
CA THR A 14 6.69 -1.17 -5.16
C THR A 14 5.18 -1.05 -4.98
N VAL A 15 4.64 0.15 -5.17
CA VAL A 15 3.19 0.38 -5.27
C VAL A 15 2.84 0.50 -6.74
N GLU A 16 2.02 -0.43 -7.21
CA GLU A 16 1.49 -0.48 -8.58
C GLU A 16 0.02 -0.08 -8.54
N PHE A 17 -0.39 0.81 -9.43
CA PHE A 17 -1.78 1.25 -9.56
C PHE A 17 -2.13 1.36 -11.04
N ASP A 18 -3.36 1.00 -11.40
CA ASP A 18 -3.88 1.22 -12.75
C ASP A 18 -4.38 2.67 -12.89
N ASP A 19 -3.79 3.38 -13.86
CA ASP A 19 -4.16 4.77 -14.18
C ASP A 19 -5.39 4.85 -15.10
N SER A 20 -5.79 3.73 -15.72
CA SER A 20 -6.86 3.67 -16.72
C SER A 20 -8.24 3.91 -16.11
N ASP A 21 -8.42 3.59 -14.83
CA ASP A 21 -9.65 3.83 -14.05
C ASP A 21 -9.63 5.14 -13.27
N ARG A 22 -8.70 6.08 -13.57
CA ARG A 22 -8.70 7.42 -12.96
C ARG A 22 -9.94 8.19 -13.40
N VAL A 23 -11.01 8.03 -12.64
CA VAL A 23 -12.15 8.95 -12.66
C VAL A 23 -11.61 10.32 -12.25
N GLU A 24 -11.77 11.33 -13.10
CA GLU A 24 -11.38 12.73 -12.88
C GLU A 24 -11.93 13.35 -11.56
N GLN A 25 -12.70 12.59 -10.77
CA GLN A 25 -13.24 12.98 -9.47
C GLN A 25 -12.24 12.85 -8.30
N MET A 26 -11.06 12.24 -8.49
CA MET A 26 -10.01 12.17 -7.46
C MET A 26 -8.92 13.23 -7.63
N ILE A 27 -9.24 14.39 -8.21
CA ILE A 27 -8.38 15.58 -8.20
C ILE A 27 -8.30 16.09 -6.75
N GLY A 28 -7.40 15.53 -5.95
CA GLY A 28 -7.10 15.99 -4.58
C GLY A 28 -6.83 14.89 -3.55
N ASP A 29 -7.20 13.64 -3.81
CA ASP A 29 -6.90 12.49 -2.93
C ASP A 29 -5.69 11.73 -3.52
N ALA A 30 -4.72 11.38 -2.68
CA ALA A 30 -3.55 10.61 -3.12
C ALA A 30 -3.97 9.15 -3.35
N ASP A 31 -3.56 8.53 -4.48
CA ASP A 31 -3.87 7.11 -4.77
C ASP A 31 -3.33 6.17 -3.69
N PHE A 32 -2.27 6.59 -2.99
CA PHE A 32 -1.75 5.95 -1.80
C PHE A 32 -1.03 6.95 -0.87
N ASP A 33 -0.92 6.60 0.40
CA ASP A 33 -0.08 7.27 1.40
C ASP A 33 0.96 6.29 1.98
N VAL A 34 2.16 6.78 2.27
CA VAL A 34 3.24 6.00 2.88
C VAL A 34 3.68 6.68 4.16
N SER A 35 3.59 5.96 5.26
CA SER A 35 4.00 6.41 6.58
C SER A 35 5.12 5.53 7.15
N TRP A 36 6.22 6.15 7.59
CA TRP A 36 7.34 5.47 8.25
C TRP A 36 7.19 5.53 9.77
N HIS A 37 7.38 4.39 10.42
CA HIS A 37 7.41 4.24 11.88
C HIS A 37 8.67 3.46 12.30
N ASP A 38 9.08 3.58 13.57
CA ASP A 38 10.19 2.79 14.12
C ASP A 38 9.98 1.27 13.99
N SER A 39 8.72 0.82 13.88
CA SER A 39 8.36 -0.59 13.74
C SER A 39 8.17 -1.06 12.29
N GLY A 40 8.25 -0.17 11.30
CA GLY A 40 8.04 -0.53 9.89
C GLY A 40 7.48 0.60 9.03
N ILE A 41 7.06 0.23 7.82
CA ILE A 41 6.40 1.12 6.86
C ILE A 41 4.95 0.68 6.75
N VAL A 42 4.03 1.64 6.75
CA VAL A 42 2.62 1.43 6.49
C VAL A 42 2.26 2.08 5.16
N VAL A 43 1.62 1.32 4.27
CA VAL A 43 1.06 1.83 3.01
C VAL A 43 -0.46 1.81 3.10
N TRP A 44 -1.09 2.93 2.79
CA TRP A 44 -2.54 3.10 2.71
C TRP A 44 -2.92 3.29 1.25
N THR A 45 -3.87 2.51 0.74
CA THR A 45 -4.37 2.66 -0.64
C THR A 45 -5.75 3.31 -0.66
N ALA A 46 -6.00 4.15 -1.67
CA ALA A 46 -7.32 4.72 -1.91
C ALA A 46 -8.33 3.60 -2.17
N SER A 47 -9.49 3.67 -1.49
CA SER A 47 -10.50 2.63 -1.64
C SER A 47 -11.21 2.73 -2.98
N GLY A 48 -11.27 1.63 -3.73
CA GLY A 48 -11.97 1.56 -5.01
C GLY A 48 -11.07 1.67 -6.24
N GLN A 49 -9.76 1.75 -6.06
CA GLN A 49 -8.77 1.58 -7.14
C GLN A 49 -8.09 0.22 -7.02
N ASP A 50 -7.71 -0.37 -8.15
CA ASP A 50 -6.85 -1.56 -8.15
C ASP A 50 -5.42 -1.12 -7.86
N VAL A 51 -5.05 -1.19 -6.58
CA VAL A 51 -3.69 -0.89 -6.10
C VAL A 51 -3.08 -2.17 -5.55
N ALA A 52 -1.85 -2.47 -5.96
CA ALA A 52 -1.10 -3.63 -5.51
C ALA A 52 0.23 -3.19 -4.90
N VAL A 53 0.49 -3.61 -3.67
CA VAL A 53 1.82 -3.52 -3.07
C VAL A 53 2.59 -4.79 -3.40
N ARG A 54 3.80 -4.66 -3.93
CA ARG A 54 4.69 -5.78 -4.28
C ARG A 54 5.99 -5.70 -3.52
N ASP A 55 6.56 -6.85 -3.16
CA ASP A 55 7.90 -6.92 -2.57
C ASP A 55 9.02 -6.76 -3.61
N GLN A 56 10.27 -6.75 -3.15
CA GLN A 56 11.47 -6.61 -3.99
C GLN A 56 11.62 -7.66 -5.11
N THR A 57 10.95 -8.80 -5.01
CA THR A 57 10.93 -9.85 -6.03
C THR A 57 9.83 -9.64 -7.08
N GLY A 58 8.95 -8.65 -6.86
CA GLY A 58 7.78 -8.38 -7.67
C GLY A 58 6.53 -9.15 -7.25
N SER A 59 6.58 -9.90 -6.14
CA SER A 59 5.46 -10.70 -5.64
C SER A 59 4.44 -9.80 -4.93
N LYS A 60 3.14 -9.99 -5.21
CA LYS A 60 2.06 -9.21 -4.59
C LYS A 60 1.94 -9.57 -3.11
N LEU A 61 1.95 -8.54 -2.26
CA LEU A 61 1.71 -8.65 -0.82
C LEU A 61 0.21 -8.68 -0.52
N GLU A 62 -0.13 -9.36 0.56
CA GLU A 62 -1.50 -9.42 1.08
C GLU A 62 -1.78 -8.24 2.03
N GLN A 63 -3.04 -7.83 2.13
CA GLN A 63 -3.47 -6.81 3.08
C GLN A 63 -3.19 -7.30 4.52
N GLY A 64 -2.73 -6.42 5.41
CA GLY A 64 -2.44 -6.75 6.80
C GLY A 64 -1.20 -7.64 6.98
N HIS A 65 -0.41 -7.86 5.92
CA HIS A 65 0.83 -8.63 6.00
C HIS A 65 1.71 -8.08 7.13
N GLN A 66 2.09 -8.94 8.08
CA GLN A 66 3.01 -8.63 9.19
C GLN A 66 2.56 -7.54 10.18
N ARG A 67 1.25 -7.32 10.34
CA ARG A 67 0.74 -6.39 11.35
C ARG A 67 1.24 -6.78 12.77
N PRO A 68 1.88 -5.87 13.52
CA PRO A 68 2.35 -6.18 14.87
C PRO A 68 1.16 -6.45 15.80
N GLY A 69 1.13 -7.64 16.43
CA GLY A 69 0.14 -8.00 17.45
C GLY A 69 -1.02 -8.89 16.99
N GLU A 70 -1.05 -9.31 15.72
CA GLU A 70 -1.92 -10.39 15.25
C GLU A 70 -1.05 -11.65 15.05
N ASP A 71 -1.16 -12.61 15.98
CA ASP A 71 -0.60 -13.97 15.90
C ASP A 71 -1.66 -14.94 15.36
#